data_AF-A0A7Y3NHG3-F1
#
_entry.id   AF-A0A7Y3NHG3-F1
#
_cell.length_a   1.000
_cell.length_b   1.000
_cell.length_c   1.000
_cell.angle_alpha   90.00
_cell.angle_beta   90.00
_cell.angle_gamma   90.00
#
_symmetry.space_group_name_H-M   'P 1'
#
loop_
_entity.id
_entity.type
_entity.pdbx_description
1 polymer ?
#
loop_
_entity_poly.entity_id
_entity_poly.type
_entity_poly.pdbx_seq_one_letter_code
_entity_poly.pdbx_strand_id
1 'polypeptide(L)'
;MITLLANAISQSLKKDQEFQKLLDAWKRDRLPLEIEGLQGFFQAFLVSQLHQASMGTFFLVAPTEADAEVWAADLEALGVEVEVFPWWGTLLYQGISAQASIFGERSRLLSLLARGKIKVLVLSLRSLLFPVPPPESWKPLLATFRKGNTIQVQKTAERLVKMGYLRVPRVTVPGEFALRGEVLDIYLPGDESAVRLVFGFDTIEELRRFHPVTQASIAVLDELVVYPAREVIWEQDNLANLEVWAQ
;
A
#
# COMPACT_ATOMS: atom_id res chain seq x y z
N MET A 1 16.85 19.49 12.76
CA MET A 1 16.57 20.94 12.64
C MET A 1 15.08 21.23 12.46
N ILE A 2 14.38 20.54 11.55
CA ILE A 2 12.93 20.73 11.31
C ILE A 2 12.07 20.48 12.56
N THR A 3 12.43 19.49 13.40
CA THR A 3 11.68 19.18 14.63
C THR A 3 11.64 20.33 15.63
N LEU A 4 12.72 21.12 15.76
CA LEU A 4 12.74 22.27 16.68
C LEU A 4 11.84 23.41 16.18
N LEU A 5 11.85 23.66 14.87
CA LEU A 5 10.96 24.62 14.24
C LEU A 5 9.49 24.18 14.37
N ALA A 6 9.19 22.92 14.07
CA ALA A 6 7.85 22.35 14.19
C ALA A 6 7.32 22.44 15.64
N ASN A 7 8.19 22.17 16.63
CA ASN A 7 7.83 22.32 18.04
C ASN A 7 7.55 23.78 18.42
N ALA A 8 8.36 24.73 17.94
CA ALA A 8 8.13 26.16 18.19
C ALA A 8 6.81 26.64 17.55
N ILE A 9 6.52 26.23 16.32
CA ILE A 9 5.26 26.53 15.63
C ILE A 9 4.08 25.90 16.38
N SER A 10 4.18 24.64 16.82
CA SER A 10 3.14 23.97 17.61
C SER A 10 2.84 24.70 18.90
N GLN A 11 3.86 25.17 19.63
CA GLN A 11 3.67 25.95 20.86
C GLN A 11 2.98 27.29 20.60
N SER A 12 3.29 27.95 19.48
CA SER A 12 2.65 29.21 19.09
C SER A 12 1.18 28.99 18.72
N LEU A 13 0.90 28.01 17.85
CA LEU A 13 -0.48 27.68 17.42
C LEU A 13 -1.35 27.20 18.57
N LYS A 14 -0.79 26.49 19.56
CA LYS A 14 -1.56 26.11 20.75
C LYS A 14 -2.12 27.30 21.53
N LYS A 15 -1.56 28.50 21.38
CA LYS A 15 -2.07 29.74 21.99
C LYS A 15 -3.09 30.46 21.11
N ASP A 16 -3.19 30.10 19.84
CA ASP A 16 -4.10 30.72 18.90
C ASP A 16 -5.54 30.23 19.12
N GLN A 17 -6.48 31.17 19.22
CA GLN A 17 -7.88 30.84 19.55
C GLN A 17 -8.60 30.15 18.38
N GLU A 18 -8.30 30.52 17.13
CA GLU A 18 -8.93 29.92 15.96
C GLU A 18 -8.44 28.49 15.75
N PHE A 19 -7.15 28.24 15.97
CA PHE A 19 -6.59 26.89 15.95
C PHE A 19 -7.20 25.98 17.03
N GLN A 20 -7.42 26.49 18.24
CA GLN A 20 -8.10 25.71 19.28
C GLN A 20 -9.55 25.41 18.92
N LYS A 21 -10.28 26.39 18.36
CA LYS A 21 -11.65 26.16 17.84
C LYS A 21 -11.67 25.08 16.76
N LEU A 22 -10.69 25.10 15.86
CA LEU A 22 -10.54 24.09 14.81
C LEU A 22 -10.31 22.69 15.41
N LEU A 23 -9.36 22.56 16.35
CA LEU A 23 -9.10 21.29 17.02
C LEU A 23 -10.31 20.77 17.79
N ASP A 24 -11.06 21.64 18.46
CA ASP A 24 -12.27 21.29 19.17
C ASP A 24 -13.41 20.90 18.23
N ALA A 25 -13.51 21.54 17.06
CA ALA A 25 -14.48 21.16 16.03
C ALA A 25 -14.13 19.79 15.43
N TRP A 26 -12.86 19.57 15.11
CA TRP A 26 -12.32 18.30 14.62
C TRP A 26 -12.58 17.14 15.59
N LYS A 27 -12.23 17.30 16.87
CA LYS A 27 -12.44 16.27 17.89
C LYS A 27 -13.91 15.93 18.14
N ARG A 28 -14.82 16.87 17.85
CA ARG A 28 -16.27 16.69 18.00
C ARG A 28 -16.96 16.27 16.70
N ASP A 29 -16.18 15.94 15.66
CA ASP A 29 -16.67 15.51 14.34
C ASP A 29 -17.65 16.51 13.71
N ARG A 30 -17.40 17.81 13.90
CA ARG A 30 -18.21 18.89 13.34
C ARG A 30 -17.71 19.23 11.93
N LEU A 31 -18.13 18.43 10.96
CA LEU A 31 -17.76 18.55 9.54
C LEU A 31 -18.91 19.13 8.69
N PRO A 32 -18.64 19.80 7.54
CA PRO A 32 -17.30 20.11 6.99
C PRO A 32 -16.60 21.26 7.73
N LEU A 33 -15.27 21.27 7.65
CA LEU A 33 -14.42 22.37 8.10
C LEU A 33 -13.74 22.99 6.89
N GLU A 34 -13.95 24.29 6.69
CA GLU A 34 -13.32 25.07 5.64
C GLU A 34 -12.18 25.88 6.25
N ILE A 35 -10.99 25.76 5.66
CA ILE A 35 -9.79 26.43 6.13
C ILE A 35 -9.16 27.15 4.94
N GLU A 36 -8.95 28.44 5.09
CA GLU A 36 -8.40 29.31 4.06
C GLU A 36 -7.02 29.85 4.45
N GLY A 37 -6.22 30.25 3.46
CA GLY A 37 -4.95 30.93 3.67
C GLY A 37 -3.75 30.04 4.02
N LEU A 38 -3.91 28.71 4.06
CA LEU A 38 -2.79 27.79 4.26
C LEU A 38 -1.93 27.67 3.00
N GLN A 39 -0.63 27.90 3.13
CA GLN A 39 0.33 27.79 2.02
C GLN A 39 1.54 26.93 2.39
N GLY A 40 1.97 26.11 1.43
CA GLY A 40 3.15 25.25 1.55
C GLY A 40 3.14 24.37 2.80
N PHE A 41 4.28 24.31 3.48
CA PHE A 41 4.54 23.48 4.65
C PHE A 41 3.50 23.60 5.78
N PHE A 42 2.80 24.74 5.91
CA PHE A 42 1.76 24.91 6.92
C PHE A 42 0.56 23.96 6.73
N GLN A 43 0.30 23.51 5.49
CA GLN A 43 -0.74 22.51 5.21
C GLN A 43 -0.37 21.15 5.85
N ALA A 44 0.83 20.64 5.56
CA ALA A 44 1.35 19.42 6.15
C ALA A 44 1.46 19.53 7.68
N PHE A 45 1.90 20.69 8.18
CA PHE A 45 1.96 20.96 9.61
C PHE A 45 0.59 20.84 10.27
N LEU A 46 -0.44 21.48 9.71
CA LEU A 46 -1.79 21.41 10.24
C LEU A 46 -2.31 19.96 10.25
N VAL A 47 -2.16 19.26 9.13
CA VAL A 47 -2.55 17.84 9.02
C VAL A 47 -1.84 16.99 10.07
N SER A 48 -0.55 17.23 10.33
CA SER A 48 0.20 16.51 11.37
C SER A 48 -0.42 16.71 12.76
N GLN A 49 -0.88 17.92 13.08
CA GLN A 49 -1.52 18.21 14.37
C GLN A 49 -2.91 17.57 14.48
N LEU A 50 -3.70 17.59 13.40
CA LEU A 50 -5.00 16.91 13.35
C LEU A 50 -4.84 15.38 13.47
N HIS A 51 -3.81 14.84 12.82
CA HIS A 51 -3.49 13.41 12.86
C HIS A 51 -3.07 13.00 14.27
N GLN A 52 -2.20 13.77 14.94
CA GLN A 52 -1.82 13.52 16.34
C GLN A 52 -3.01 13.62 17.31
N ALA A 53 -4.01 14.45 17.00
CA ALA A 53 -5.20 14.63 17.82
C ALA A 53 -6.28 13.56 17.59
N SER A 54 -6.10 12.64 16.63
CA SER A 54 -7.08 11.62 16.27
C SER A 54 -6.43 10.24 16.09
N MET A 55 -7.24 9.18 16.06
CA MET A 55 -6.77 7.80 15.77
C MET A 55 -7.27 7.29 14.41
N GLY A 56 -7.80 8.18 13.56
CA GLY A 56 -8.37 7.84 12.26
C GLY A 56 -7.32 7.73 11.15
N THR A 57 -7.69 7.08 10.06
CA THR A 57 -6.91 7.10 8.80
C THR A 57 -7.28 8.34 8.00
N PHE A 58 -6.28 9.08 7.52
CA PHE A 58 -6.46 10.27 6.69
C PHE A 58 -6.25 9.97 5.22
N PHE A 59 -7.16 10.49 4.40
CA PHE A 59 -7.05 10.52 2.95
C PHE A 59 -6.92 11.98 2.51
N LEU A 60 -5.74 12.35 2.03
CA LEU A 60 -5.42 13.71 1.61
C LEU A 60 -5.46 13.76 0.08
N VAL A 61 -6.42 14.50 -0.46
CA VAL A 61 -6.61 14.62 -1.91
C VAL A 61 -5.93 15.89 -2.40
N ALA A 62 -4.82 15.73 -3.10
CA ALA A 62 -4.08 16.82 -3.70
C ALA A 62 -4.62 17.14 -5.12
N PRO A 63 -4.50 18.39 -5.60
CA PRO A 63 -4.95 18.76 -6.95
C PRO A 63 -4.22 17.98 -8.05
N THR A 64 -2.91 17.81 -7.93
CA THR A 64 -2.07 17.10 -8.91
C THR A 64 -1.18 16.04 -8.26
N GLU A 65 -0.55 15.21 -9.08
CA GLU A 65 0.46 14.24 -8.61
C GLU A 65 1.68 14.94 -7.99
N ALA A 66 2.11 16.06 -8.58
CA ALA A 66 3.23 16.83 -8.04
C ALA A 66 2.92 17.41 -6.65
N ASP A 67 1.70 17.90 -6.45
CA ASP A 67 1.26 18.39 -5.14
C ASP A 67 1.21 17.25 -4.10
N ALA A 68 0.76 16.05 -4.52
CA ALA A 68 0.72 14.88 -3.65
C ALA A 68 2.12 14.49 -3.15
N GLU A 69 3.12 14.48 -4.03
CA GLU A 69 4.52 14.20 -3.67
C GLU A 69 5.09 15.26 -2.73
N VAL A 70 4.81 16.55 -2.98
CA VAL A 70 5.24 17.65 -2.09
C VAL A 70 4.61 17.51 -0.71
N TRP A 71 3.30 17.24 -0.63
CA TRP A 71 2.61 17.05 0.64
C TRP A 71 3.13 15.85 1.41
N ALA A 72 3.41 14.74 0.72
CA ALA A 72 4.00 13.56 1.35
C ALA A 72 5.39 13.87 1.91
N ALA A 73 6.27 14.50 1.13
CA ALA A 73 7.61 14.89 1.58
C ALA A 73 7.57 15.84 2.80
N ASP A 74 6.65 16.82 2.81
CA ASP A 74 6.48 17.73 3.95
C ASP A 74 5.98 17.00 5.21
N LEU A 75 5.07 16.03 5.06
CA LEU A 75 4.57 15.18 6.15
C LEU A 75 5.66 14.24 6.69
N GLU A 76 6.46 13.63 5.82
CA GLU A 76 7.60 12.81 6.20
C GLU A 76 8.64 13.62 6.98
N ALA A 77 8.91 14.86 6.54
CA ALA A 77 9.82 15.78 7.24
C ALA A 77 9.33 16.13 8.66
N LEU A 78 8.02 16.01 8.91
CA LEU A 78 7.39 16.16 10.23
C LEU A 78 7.32 14.85 11.03
N GLY A 79 7.81 13.74 10.49
CA GLY A 79 7.82 12.42 11.11
C GLY A 79 6.46 11.70 11.03
N VAL A 80 5.61 12.08 10.08
CA VAL A 80 4.36 11.37 9.81
C VAL A 80 4.65 10.25 8.80
N GLU A 81 4.29 9.02 9.14
CA GLU A 81 4.31 7.91 8.19
C GLU A 81 3.17 8.10 7.17
N VAL A 82 3.54 8.29 5.91
CA VAL A 82 2.64 8.58 4.80
C VAL A 82 2.97 7.69 3.62
N GLU A 83 1.95 7.29 2.87
CA GLU A 83 2.10 6.61 1.59
C GLU A 83 1.39 7.45 0.53
N VAL A 84 1.91 7.42 -0.70
CA VAL A 84 1.31 8.10 -1.87
C VAL A 84 0.61 7.06 -2.74
N PHE A 85 -0.68 7.23 -3.00
CA PHE A 85 -1.42 6.34 -3.89
C PHE A 85 -1.21 6.74 -5.35
N PRO A 86 -0.54 5.89 -6.15
CA PRO A 86 0.01 6.34 -7.41
C PRO A 86 -1.06 6.34 -8.50
N TRP A 87 -0.90 7.33 -9.39
CA TRP A 87 -1.68 7.48 -10.61
C TRP A 87 -1.24 6.43 -11.65
N TRP A 88 -2.16 5.96 -12.50
CA TRP A 88 -1.86 4.98 -13.56
C TRP A 88 -0.89 5.47 -14.63
N GLY A 89 -0.65 6.78 -14.73
CA GLY A 89 0.28 7.35 -15.72
C GLY A 89 -0.20 7.29 -17.17
N THR A 90 -1.46 6.91 -17.42
CA THR A 90 -2.05 6.77 -18.75
C THR A 90 -3.48 7.31 -18.80
N LEU A 91 -3.98 7.69 -19.97
CA LEU A 91 -5.37 8.15 -20.10
C LEU A 91 -6.37 6.99 -19.95
N LEU A 92 -7.62 7.34 -19.61
CA LEU A 92 -8.72 6.37 -19.60
C LEU A 92 -8.82 5.65 -20.95
N TYR A 93 -9.00 4.33 -20.89
CA TYR A 93 -9.09 3.44 -22.05
C TYR A 93 -7.82 3.33 -22.90
N GLN A 94 -6.70 3.90 -22.46
CA GLN A 94 -5.39 3.57 -23.00
C GLN A 94 -4.81 2.38 -22.24
N GLY A 95 -4.30 1.39 -22.98
CA GLY A 95 -3.68 0.22 -22.40
C GLY A 95 -2.43 0.56 -21.62
N ILE A 96 -2.20 -0.17 -20.53
CA ILE A 96 -0.94 -0.17 -19.79
C ILE A 96 -0.26 -1.51 -20.08
N SER A 97 1.07 -1.49 -20.19
CA SER A 97 1.83 -2.74 -20.28
C SER A 97 1.46 -3.66 -19.12
N ALA A 98 1.19 -4.93 -19.43
CA ALA A 98 0.92 -5.97 -18.43
C ALA A 98 2.06 -6.15 -17.40
N GLN A 99 3.27 -5.66 -17.72
CA GLN A 99 4.47 -5.75 -16.89
C GLN A 99 4.77 -4.45 -16.12
N ALA A 100 3.89 -3.45 -16.18
CA ALA A 100 4.12 -2.18 -15.50
C ALA A 100 4.13 -2.35 -13.97
N SER A 101 5.13 -1.77 -13.31
CA SER A 101 5.31 -1.86 -11.85
C SER A 101 4.13 -1.27 -11.08
N ILE A 102 3.43 -0.30 -11.68
CA ILE A 102 2.29 0.42 -11.10
C ILE A 102 1.18 -0.52 -10.60
N PHE A 103 0.95 -1.65 -11.28
CA PHE A 103 0.00 -2.66 -10.81
C PHE A 103 0.37 -3.20 -9.43
N GLY A 104 1.66 -3.45 -9.22
CA GLY A 104 2.21 -3.94 -7.98
C GLY A 104 2.21 -2.91 -6.87
N GLU A 105 2.67 -1.69 -7.18
CA GLU A 105 2.68 -0.56 -6.24
C GLU A 105 1.27 -0.31 -5.68
N ARG A 106 0.26 -0.27 -6.55
CA ARG A 106 -1.14 -0.10 -6.12
C ARG A 106 -1.66 -1.30 -5.33
N SER A 107 -1.38 -2.52 -5.76
CA SER A 107 -1.79 -3.74 -5.05
C SER A 107 -1.16 -3.84 -3.65
N ARG A 108 0.11 -3.43 -3.50
CA ARG A 108 0.81 -3.29 -2.21
C ARG A 108 0.04 -2.34 -1.30
N LEU A 109 -0.29 -1.14 -1.77
CA LEU A 109 -1.00 -0.13 -0.97
C LEU A 109 -2.42 -0.58 -0.60
N LEU A 110 -3.16 -1.19 -1.53
CA LEU A 110 -4.48 -1.77 -1.22
C LEU A 110 -4.38 -2.87 -0.15
N SER A 111 -3.34 -3.70 -0.19
CA SER A 111 -3.10 -4.70 0.85
C SER A 111 -2.83 -4.05 2.21
N LEU A 112 -2.11 -2.93 2.26
CA LEU A 112 -1.79 -2.22 3.50
C LEU A 112 -3.03 -1.50 4.04
N LEU A 113 -3.83 -0.87 3.17
CA LEU A 113 -5.13 -0.28 3.52
C LEU A 113 -6.09 -1.32 4.07
N ALA A 114 -6.24 -2.45 3.40
CA ALA A 114 -7.14 -3.53 3.83
C ALA A 114 -6.77 -4.11 5.20
N ARG A 115 -5.49 -4.01 5.59
CA ARG A 115 -4.96 -4.43 6.90
C ARG A 115 -4.90 -3.29 7.93
N GLY A 116 -5.33 -2.08 7.59
CA GLY A 116 -5.29 -0.91 8.47
C GLY A 116 -3.88 -0.44 8.82
N LYS A 117 -2.89 -0.74 7.96
CA LYS A 117 -1.47 -0.40 8.15
C LYS A 117 -1.13 1.01 7.68
N ILE A 118 -1.97 1.63 6.84
CA ILE A 118 -1.81 3.02 6.42
C ILE A 118 -2.63 3.93 7.31
N LYS A 119 -1.96 4.95 7.86
CA LYS A 119 -2.58 6.00 8.69
C LYS A 119 -2.79 7.29 7.93
N VAL A 120 -1.88 7.64 7.03
CA VAL A 120 -2.03 8.79 6.13
C VAL A 120 -1.76 8.33 4.70
N LEU A 121 -2.73 8.53 3.82
CA LEU A 121 -2.62 8.28 2.39
C LEU A 121 -2.79 9.61 1.65
N VAL A 122 -1.79 10.01 0.86
CA VAL A 122 -1.90 11.14 -0.06
C VAL A 122 -2.22 10.60 -1.44
N LEU A 123 -3.13 11.26 -2.16
CA LEU A 123 -3.49 10.87 -3.52
C LEU A 123 -3.84 12.10 -4.34
N SER A 124 -3.56 12.09 -5.64
CA SER A 124 -4.06 13.14 -6.53
C SER A 124 -5.56 12.97 -6.80
N LEU A 125 -6.21 14.03 -7.26
CA LEU A 125 -7.58 13.94 -7.75
C LEU A 125 -7.73 12.89 -8.86
N ARG A 126 -6.73 12.71 -9.73
CA ARG A 126 -6.77 11.66 -10.76
C ARG A 126 -6.70 10.27 -10.15
N SER A 127 -5.82 10.03 -9.18
CA SER A 127 -5.75 8.76 -8.48
C SER A 127 -7.07 8.40 -7.79
N LEU A 128 -7.77 9.40 -7.21
CA LEU A 128 -9.05 9.21 -6.53
C LEU A 128 -10.18 8.76 -7.47
N LEU A 129 -10.17 9.24 -8.71
CA LEU A 129 -11.25 8.98 -9.67
C LEU A 129 -11.25 7.54 -10.21
N PHE A 130 -10.20 6.76 -9.96
CA PHE A 130 -10.08 5.40 -10.46
C PHE A 130 -10.66 4.42 -9.45
N PRO A 131 -11.68 3.62 -9.84
CA PRO A 131 -12.24 2.60 -8.97
C PRO A 131 -11.18 1.60 -8.53
N VAL A 132 -11.28 1.16 -7.27
CA VAL A 132 -10.48 0.09 -6.70
C VAL A 132 -11.40 -1.04 -6.23
N PRO A 133 -10.88 -2.28 -6.07
CA PRO A 133 -11.67 -3.39 -5.56
C PRO A 133 -12.26 -3.07 -4.17
N PRO A 134 -13.52 -3.45 -3.91
CA PRO A 134 -14.10 -3.27 -2.59
C PRO A 134 -13.33 -4.09 -1.54
N PRO A 135 -13.22 -3.61 -0.28
CA PRO A 135 -12.49 -4.31 0.77
C PRO A 135 -12.94 -5.77 0.98
N GLU A 136 -14.23 -6.04 0.79
CA GLU A 136 -14.86 -7.35 0.96
C GLU A 136 -14.38 -8.37 -0.08
N SER A 137 -14.08 -7.92 -1.31
CA SER A 137 -13.51 -8.79 -2.34
C SER A 137 -11.99 -8.89 -2.24
N TRP A 138 -11.32 -7.86 -1.74
CA TRP A 138 -9.85 -7.81 -1.66
C TRP A 138 -9.28 -8.58 -0.46
N LYS A 139 -9.84 -8.41 0.74
CA LYS A 139 -9.33 -9.03 1.98
C LYS A 139 -9.17 -10.55 1.91
N PRO A 140 -10.12 -11.33 1.35
CA PRO A 140 -9.98 -12.78 1.23
C PRO A 140 -8.81 -13.23 0.35
N LEU A 141 -8.36 -12.37 -0.56
CA LEU A 141 -7.26 -12.69 -1.47
C LEU A 141 -5.90 -12.65 -0.77
N LEU A 142 -5.77 -11.95 0.35
CA LEU A 142 -4.54 -11.87 1.13
C LEU A 142 -4.17 -13.24 1.72
N ALA A 143 -2.92 -13.65 1.55
CA ALA A 143 -2.38 -14.91 2.07
C ALA A 143 -1.27 -14.62 3.07
N THR A 144 -1.45 -15.02 4.32
CA THR A 144 -0.45 -14.84 5.37
C THR A 144 0.33 -16.15 5.57
N PHE A 145 1.65 -16.05 5.53
CA PHE A 145 2.59 -17.12 5.82
C PHE A 145 3.41 -16.74 7.05
N ARG A 146 3.40 -17.58 8.09
CA ARG A 146 4.20 -17.39 9.30
C ARG A 146 5.04 -18.63 9.58
N LYS A 147 6.17 -18.42 10.24
CA LYS A 147 6.98 -19.53 10.75
C LYS A 147 6.13 -20.43 11.66
N GLY A 148 6.24 -21.74 11.48
CA GLY A 148 5.48 -22.77 12.18
C GLY A 148 4.09 -23.05 11.63
N ASN A 149 3.64 -22.35 10.57
CA ASN A 149 2.37 -22.68 9.92
C ASN A 149 2.52 -23.88 8.98
N THR A 150 1.55 -24.78 9.04
CA THR A 150 1.40 -25.89 8.10
C THR A 150 0.63 -25.43 6.86
N ILE A 151 1.15 -25.72 5.67
CA ILE A 151 0.56 -25.34 4.39
C ILE A 151 0.55 -26.50 3.38
N GLN A 152 -0.44 -26.51 2.49
CA GLN A 152 -0.46 -27.41 1.35
C GLN A 152 0.29 -26.75 0.19
N VAL A 153 1.56 -27.10 0.03
CA VAL A 153 2.50 -26.48 -0.92
C VAL A 153 1.92 -26.38 -2.35
N GLN A 154 1.29 -27.44 -2.86
CA GLN A 154 0.69 -27.45 -4.19
C GLN A 154 -0.49 -26.47 -4.30
N LYS A 155 -1.39 -26.44 -3.31
CA LYS A 155 -2.49 -25.47 -3.27
C LYS A 155 -2.01 -24.03 -3.14
N THR A 156 -0.91 -23.81 -2.40
CA THR A 156 -0.26 -22.51 -2.32
C THR A 156 0.23 -22.06 -3.69
N ALA A 157 0.88 -22.94 -4.46
CA ALA A 157 1.32 -22.61 -5.81
C ALA A 157 0.14 -22.31 -6.76
N GLU A 158 -0.94 -23.10 -6.71
CA GLU A 158 -2.16 -22.84 -7.48
C GLU A 158 -2.79 -21.49 -7.11
N ARG A 159 -2.82 -21.16 -5.82
CA ARG A 159 -3.31 -19.87 -5.31
C ARG A 159 -2.47 -18.71 -5.83
N LEU A 160 -1.13 -18.83 -5.85
CA LEU A 160 -0.24 -17.79 -6.38
C LEU A 160 -0.49 -17.53 -7.86
N VAL A 161 -0.70 -18.59 -8.67
CA VAL A 161 -1.08 -18.43 -10.08
C VAL A 161 -2.40 -17.68 -10.21
N LYS A 162 -3.42 -18.03 -9.42
CA LYS A 162 -4.71 -17.31 -9.40
C LYS A 162 -4.57 -15.85 -8.98
N MET A 163 -3.63 -15.56 -8.07
CA MET A 163 -3.29 -14.20 -7.65
C MET A 163 -2.51 -13.40 -8.71
N GLY A 164 -2.25 -13.97 -9.89
CA GLY A 164 -1.59 -13.30 -11.01
C GLY A 164 -0.07 -13.42 -11.02
N TYR A 165 0.52 -14.30 -10.21
CA TYR A 165 1.96 -14.52 -10.21
C TYR A 165 2.40 -15.49 -11.30
N LEU A 166 3.58 -15.25 -11.87
CA LEU A 166 4.18 -16.12 -12.87
C LEU A 166 5.07 -17.18 -12.20
N ARG A 167 4.79 -18.45 -12.48
CA ARG A 167 5.65 -19.56 -12.04
C ARG A 167 6.89 -19.63 -12.93
N VAL A 168 8.08 -19.49 -12.34
CA VAL A 168 9.35 -19.52 -13.04
C VAL A 168 10.34 -20.52 -12.39
N PRO A 169 11.39 -20.96 -13.11
CA PRO A 169 12.42 -21.81 -12.51
C PRO A 169 13.26 -21.09 -11.44
N ARG A 170 13.42 -19.77 -11.58
CA ARG A 170 14.17 -18.90 -10.66
C ARG A 170 13.57 -17.49 -10.70
N VAL A 171 13.25 -16.97 -9.52
CA VAL A 171 12.69 -15.62 -9.34
C VAL A 171 13.76 -14.57 -9.58
N THR A 172 13.46 -13.60 -10.45
CA THR A 172 14.32 -12.46 -10.76
C THR A 172 13.58 -11.13 -10.76
N VAL A 173 12.29 -11.10 -11.11
CA VAL A 173 11.50 -9.85 -11.18
C VAL A 173 10.23 -9.93 -10.31
N PRO A 174 9.65 -8.78 -9.90
CA PRO A 174 8.43 -8.78 -9.10
C PRO A 174 7.25 -9.42 -9.83
N GLY A 175 6.39 -10.12 -9.08
CA GLY A 175 5.27 -10.88 -9.62
C GLY A 175 5.63 -12.32 -10.01
N GLU A 176 6.87 -12.75 -9.76
CA GLU A 176 7.30 -14.13 -9.99
C GLU A 176 7.31 -14.96 -8.70
N PHE A 177 7.15 -16.27 -8.87
CA PHE A 177 7.43 -17.24 -7.83
C PHE A 177 8.09 -18.50 -8.38
N ALA A 178 8.89 -19.19 -7.55
CA ALA A 178 9.50 -20.47 -7.89
C ALA A 178 9.30 -21.45 -6.73
N LEU A 179 8.74 -22.61 -7.05
CA LEU A 179 8.59 -23.72 -6.10
C LEU A 179 9.56 -24.84 -6.48
N ARG A 180 10.54 -25.12 -5.59
CA ARG A 180 11.64 -26.07 -5.81
C ARG A 180 11.82 -26.94 -4.58
N GLY A 181 11.23 -28.14 -4.61
CA GLY A 181 11.30 -29.08 -3.48
C GLY A 181 10.73 -28.45 -2.21
N GLU A 182 11.62 -28.25 -1.23
CA GLU A 182 11.34 -27.68 0.09
C GLU A 182 11.35 -26.15 0.16
N VAL A 183 11.48 -25.46 -0.98
CA VAL A 183 11.59 -23.99 -0.99
C VAL A 183 10.58 -23.35 -1.93
N LEU A 184 9.91 -22.31 -1.44
CA LEU A 184 9.08 -21.40 -2.23
C LEU A 184 9.68 -20.00 -2.19
N ASP A 185 10.17 -19.54 -3.34
CA ASP A 185 10.59 -18.15 -3.53
C ASP A 185 9.43 -17.35 -4.12
N ILE A 186 9.16 -16.16 -3.59
CA ILE A 186 8.12 -15.24 -4.07
C ILE A 186 8.70 -13.84 -4.11
N TYR A 187 8.51 -13.12 -5.20
CA TYR A 187 8.83 -11.70 -5.28
C TYR A 187 7.55 -10.88 -5.38
N LEU A 188 7.18 -10.22 -4.29
CA LEU A 188 5.98 -9.39 -4.23
C LEU A 188 6.12 -8.15 -5.11
N PRO A 189 5.12 -7.84 -5.95
CA PRO A 189 5.07 -6.58 -6.68
C PRO A 189 5.04 -5.37 -5.73
N GLY A 190 6.01 -4.45 -5.87
CA GLY A 190 6.14 -3.28 -5.01
C GLY A 190 7.10 -3.44 -3.83
N ASP A 191 7.69 -4.62 -3.63
CA ASP A 191 8.79 -4.84 -2.70
C ASP A 191 10.15 -4.69 -3.41
N GLU A 192 11.22 -4.36 -2.66
CA GLU A 192 12.59 -4.25 -3.19
C GLU A 192 13.36 -5.59 -3.23
N SER A 193 12.84 -6.61 -2.55
CA SER A 193 13.51 -7.92 -2.40
C SER A 193 12.51 -9.07 -2.42
N ALA A 194 12.99 -10.25 -2.80
CA ALA A 194 12.20 -11.46 -2.80
C ALA A 194 12.25 -12.15 -1.44
N VAL A 195 11.27 -13.01 -1.17
CA VAL A 195 11.17 -13.77 0.08
C VAL A 195 11.21 -15.26 -0.23
N ARG A 196 12.07 -15.96 0.51
CA ARG A 196 12.23 -17.41 0.49
C ARG A 196 11.53 -18.00 1.70
N LEU A 197 10.60 -18.91 1.46
CA LEU A 197 10.00 -19.77 2.48
C LEU A 197 10.68 -21.13 2.39
N VAL A 198 11.23 -21.60 3.51
CA VAL A 198 11.81 -22.95 3.64
C VAL A 198 10.82 -23.83 4.39
N PHE A 199 10.52 -24.99 3.82
CA PHE A 199 9.57 -25.95 4.37
C PHE A 199 10.29 -27.15 4.98
N GLY A 200 9.86 -27.54 6.18
CA GLY A 200 10.06 -28.87 6.73
C GLY A 200 8.80 -29.69 6.46
N PHE A 201 8.83 -30.53 5.42
CA PHE A 201 7.64 -31.21 4.88
C PHE A 201 6.53 -30.23 4.48
N ASP A 202 5.51 -30.08 5.32
CA ASP A 202 4.35 -29.21 5.12
C ASP A 202 4.39 -27.96 5.99
N THR A 203 5.42 -27.78 6.82
CA THR A 203 5.50 -26.70 7.80
C THR A 203 6.56 -25.67 7.41
N ILE A 204 6.25 -24.38 7.54
CA ILE A 204 7.22 -23.31 7.27
C ILE A 204 8.23 -23.23 8.42
N GLU A 205 9.48 -23.57 8.15
CA GLU A 205 10.56 -23.50 9.14
C GLU A 205 11.25 -22.14 9.18
N GLU A 206 11.37 -21.48 8.03
CA GLU A 206 12.06 -20.20 7.90
C GLU A 206 11.43 -19.33 6.81
N LEU A 207 11.37 -18.02 7.06
CA LEU A 207 11.13 -17.01 6.03
C LEU A 207 12.32 -16.06 5.99
N ARG A 208 12.84 -15.80 4.79
CA ARG A 208 14.03 -14.97 4.62
C ARG A 208 13.96 -14.08 3.38
N ARG A 209 14.24 -12.79 3.53
CA ARG A 209 14.48 -11.88 2.40
C ARG A 209 15.80 -12.18 1.72
N PHE A 210 15.81 -12.13 0.40
CA PHE A 210 17.02 -12.29 -0.40
C PHE A 210 17.01 -11.38 -1.62
N HIS A 211 18.19 -11.02 -2.09
CA HIS A 211 18.34 -10.20 -3.29
C HIS A 211 18.06 -11.07 -4.54
N PRO A 212 17.11 -10.71 -5.42
CA PRO A 212 16.65 -11.56 -6.52
C PRO A 212 17.76 -11.96 -7.50
N VAL A 213 18.66 -11.02 -7.84
CA VAL A 213 19.79 -11.28 -8.74
C VAL A 213 20.90 -12.11 -8.09
N THR A 214 21.52 -11.60 -7.01
CA THR A 214 22.68 -12.25 -6.37
C THR A 214 22.31 -13.47 -5.53
N GLN A 215 21.03 -13.65 -5.18
CA GLN A 215 20.52 -14.68 -4.26
C GLN A 215 21.11 -14.60 -2.84
N ALA A 216 21.73 -13.46 -2.51
CA ALA A 216 22.26 -13.23 -1.17
C ALA A 216 21.13 -13.00 -0.17
N SER A 217 21.25 -13.65 0.99
CA SER A 217 20.35 -13.44 2.14
C SER A 217 20.47 -12.01 2.68
N ILE A 218 19.34 -11.41 3.05
CA ILE A 218 19.27 -10.03 3.59
C ILE A 218 18.84 -10.06 5.06
N ALA A 219 17.65 -10.59 5.35
CA ALA A 219 17.06 -10.57 6.68
C ALA A 219 16.07 -11.72 6.90
N VAL A 220 15.91 -12.17 8.14
CA VAL A 220 14.89 -13.15 8.53
C VAL A 220 13.56 -12.43 8.80
N LEU A 221 12.44 -13.06 8.45
CA LEU A 221 11.09 -12.54 8.67
C LEU A 221 10.29 -13.51 9.57
N ASP A 222 9.41 -12.96 10.39
CA ASP A 222 8.43 -13.76 11.15
C ASP A 222 7.16 -14.06 10.34
N GLU A 223 6.80 -13.13 9.45
CA GLU A 223 5.58 -13.16 8.65
C GLU A 223 5.84 -12.62 7.23
N LEU A 224 5.17 -13.22 6.26
CA LEU A 224 4.96 -12.68 4.92
C LEU A 224 3.47 -12.60 4.63
N VAL A 225 2.99 -11.45 4.15
CA VAL A 225 1.64 -11.34 3.59
C VAL A 225 1.75 -11.17 2.09
N VAL A 226 1.28 -12.17 1.36
CA VAL A 226 1.19 -12.14 -0.10
C VAL A 226 -0.18 -11.57 -0.49
N TYR A 227 -0.17 -10.68 -1.47
CA TYR A 227 -1.35 -10.03 -2.05
C TYR A 227 -1.37 -10.25 -3.57
N PRO A 228 -2.53 -10.10 -4.23
CA PRO A 228 -2.61 -10.22 -5.68
C PRO A 228 -1.59 -9.33 -6.40
N ALA A 229 -1.05 -9.81 -7.51
CA ALA A 229 -0.10 -9.03 -8.30
C ALA A 229 -0.75 -7.84 -9.02
N ARG A 230 -2.09 -7.82 -9.08
CA ARG A 230 -2.92 -6.79 -9.73
C ARG A 230 -4.21 -6.59 -8.95
N GLU A 231 -4.82 -5.41 -9.09
CA GLU A 231 -6.08 -5.06 -8.45
C GLU A 231 -7.27 -5.94 -8.92
N VAL A 232 -7.27 -6.31 -10.20
CA VAL A 232 -8.33 -7.12 -10.79
C VAL A 232 -7.79 -8.51 -11.13
N ILE A 233 -8.42 -9.53 -10.54
CA ILE A 233 -8.20 -10.93 -10.90
C ILE A 233 -9.33 -11.37 -11.83
N TRP A 234 -8.96 -11.85 -13.01
CA TRP A 234 -9.91 -12.38 -13.98
C TRP A 234 -10.21 -13.85 -13.66
N GLU A 235 -11.31 -14.08 -12.96
CA GLU A 235 -11.89 -15.42 -12.79
C GLU A 235 -13.04 -15.63 -13.80
N GLN A 236 -13.45 -16.89 -14.03
CA GLN A 236 -14.55 -17.21 -14.95
C GLN A 236 -15.82 -16.41 -14.65
N ASP A 237 -16.14 -16.22 -13.37
CA ASP A 237 -17.31 -15.45 -12.94
C ASP A 237 -17.18 -13.95 -13.30
N ASN A 238 -15.97 -13.38 -13.24
CA ASN A 238 -15.71 -11.99 -13.63
C ASN A 238 -15.69 -11.81 -15.15
N LEU A 239 -15.29 -12.84 -15.90
CA LEU A 239 -15.33 -12.85 -17.36
C LEU A 239 -16.77 -12.89 -17.88
N ALA A 240 -17.64 -13.69 -17.26
CA ALA A 240 -19.05 -13.76 -17.63
C ALA A 240 -19.76 -12.41 -17.47
N ASN A 241 -19.39 -11.61 -16.45
CA ASN A 241 -19.95 -10.28 -16.23
C ASN A 241 -19.52 -9.24 -17.29
N LEU A 242 -18.39 -9.44 -17.99
CA LEU A 242 -17.97 -8.55 -19.08
C LEU A 242 -18.79 -8.76 -20.36
N GLU A 243 -19.21 -10.00 -20.65
CA GLU A 243 -20.00 -10.32 -21.85
C GLU A 243 -21.37 -9.64 -21.86
N VAL A 244 -21.95 -9.38 -20.67
CA VAL A 244 -23.24 -8.70 -20.52
C VAL A 244 -23.19 -7.22 -20.94
N TRP A 245 -22.03 -6.58 -20.87
CA TRP A 245 -21.85 -5.17 -21.26
C TRP A 245 -21.42 -4.99 -22.72
N ALA A 246 -21.06 -6.08 -23.41
CA ALA A 246 -20.67 -6.08 -24.82
C ALA A 246 -21.84 -6.40 -25.77
N GLN A 247 -23.03 -6.69 -25.22
CA GLN A 247 -24.30 -6.83 -25.93
C GLN A 247 -25.13 -5.54 -25.81
#